data_AF-A0A1F8P2F2-F1
#
_entry.id   AF-A0A1F8P2F2-F1
#
_cell.length_a   1.000
_cell.length_b   1.000
_cell.length_c   1.000
_cell.angle_alpha   90.00
_cell.angle_beta   90.00
_cell.angle_gamma   90.00
#
_symmetry.space_group_name_H-M   'P 1'
#
loop_
_entity.id
_entity.type
_entity.pdbx_description
1 polymer ?
#
loop_
_entity_poly.entity_id
_entity_poly.type
_entity_poly.pdbx_seq_one_letter_code
_entity_poly.pdbx_strand_id
1 'polypeptide(L)'
;MKIGYVLNIALLALLLVGVGAAVSCDTVRGGAEIWLENVSVGSFTQNGKPIQGIPTGNLSAVLKVSTNKVSISTSATGVTTIKLSPSNAVITTGPDGISITGVESDKIELKLQSTTTTK
;
A
#
# COMPACT_ATOMS: atom_id res chain seq x y z
N MET A 1 -8.71 42.20 -36.24
CA MET A 1 -7.86 40.99 -36.12
C MET A 1 -8.49 39.88 -36.97
N LYS A 2 -7.73 39.24 -37.86
CA LYS A 2 -8.27 38.23 -38.79
C LYS A 2 -8.83 37.05 -37.99
N ILE A 3 -10.09 36.72 -38.19
CA ILE A 3 -10.85 35.74 -37.40
C ILE A 3 -10.16 34.37 -37.26
N GLY A 4 -9.28 34.02 -38.21
CA GLY A 4 -8.44 32.81 -38.14
C GLY A 4 -7.46 32.80 -36.95
N TYR A 5 -6.94 33.94 -36.50
CA TYR A 5 -6.04 33.99 -35.33
C TYR A 5 -6.78 33.70 -34.03
N VAL A 6 -8.02 34.17 -33.91
CA VAL A 6 -8.87 33.94 -32.73
C VAL A 6 -9.23 32.45 -32.63
N LEU A 7 -9.52 31.80 -33.76
CA LEU A 7 -9.81 30.37 -33.82
C LEU A 7 -8.62 29.51 -33.40
N ASN A 8 -7.41 29.85 -33.88
CA ASN A 8 -6.19 29.11 -33.57
C ASN A 8 -5.79 29.22 -32.09
N ILE A 9 -5.98 30.39 -31.47
CA ILE A 9 -5.72 30.59 -30.04
C ILE A 9 -6.73 29.80 -29.20
N ALA A 10 -8.00 29.77 -29.61
CA ALA A 10 -9.04 29.00 -28.93
C ALA A 10 -8.77 27.48 -28.99
N LEU A 11 -8.34 26.96 -30.15
CA LEU A 11 -7.96 25.55 -30.28
C LEU A 11 -6.75 25.19 -29.40
N LEU A 12 -5.74 26.07 -29.36
CA LEU A 12 -4.54 25.84 -28.56
C LEU A 12 -4.85 25.86 -27.06
N ALA A 13 -5.72 26.76 -26.60
CA ALA A 13 -6.20 26.79 -25.23
C ALA A 13 -6.99 25.52 -24.85
N LEU A 14 -7.86 25.04 -25.75
CA LEU A 14 -8.63 23.81 -25.54
C LEU A 14 -7.72 22.57 -25.47
N LEU A 15 -6.67 22.52 -26.31
CA LEU A 15 -5.68 21.45 -26.29
C LEU A 15 -4.88 21.44 -24.97
N LEU A 16 -4.47 22.61 -24.48
CA LEU A 16 -3.73 22.73 -23.22
C LEU A 16 -4.57 22.33 -21.99
N VAL A 17 -5.87 22.67 -21.97
CA VAL A 17 -6.80 22.23 -20.92
C VAL A 17 -7.06 20.72 -21.00
N GLY A 18 -7.21 20.18 -22.21
CA GLY A 18 -7.40 18.73 -22.43
C GLY A 18 -6.18 17.89 -22.04
N VAL A 19 -4.96 18.37 -22.31
CA VAL A 19 -3.72 17.69 -21.89
C VAL A 19 -3.47 17.86 -20.39
N GLY A 20 -3.79 19.02 -19.81
CA GLY A 20 -3.70 19.26 -18.37
C GLY A 20 -4.65 18.40 -17.52
N ALA A 21 -5.79 17.98 -18.08
CA ALA A 21 -6.69 17.02 -17.44
C ALA A 21 -6.25 15.55 -17.61
N ALA A 22 -5.38 15.26 -18.58
CA ALA A 22 -4.86 13.91 -18.85
C ALA A 22 -3.56 13.59 -18.08
N VAL A 23 -2.82 14.61 -17.63
CA VAL A 23 -1.85 14.46 -16.53
C VAL A 23 -2.62 14.41 -15.22
N SER A 24 -3.21 13.24 -15.03
CA SER A 24 -3.94 12.77 -13.88
C SER A 24 -3.34 13.25 -12.56
N CYS A 25 -4.23 13.71 -11.70
CA CYS A 25 -4.07 13.88 -10.25
C CYS A 25 -3.82 12.52 -9.52
N ASP A 26 -3.03 11.62 -10.12
CA ASP A 26 -2.58 10.36 -9.54
C ASP A 26 -1.07 10.37 -9.29
N THR A 27 -0.28 11.19 -9.98
CA THR A 27 1.16 11.34 -9.69
C THR A 27 1.45 12.06 -8.37
N VAL A 28 0.44 12.66 -7.73
CA VAL A 28 0.56 13.35 -6.42
C VAL A 28 -0.09 12.55 -5.28
N ARG A 29 -0.73 11.40 -5.57
CA ARG A 29 -1.31 10.54 -4.53
C ARG A 29 -0.23 9.65 -3.96
N GLY A 30 0.48 10.21 -2.98
CA GLY A 30 1.59 9.56 -2.28
C GLY A 30 1.28 8.11 -1.90
N GLY A 31 2.26 7.24 -2.14
CA GLY A 31 2.26 5.90 -1.57
C GLY A 31 2.29 5.97 -0.05
N ALA A 32 1.69 4.99 0.62
CA ALA A 32 1.76 4.85 2.06
C ALA A 32 2.69 3.67 2.40
N GLU A 33 3.51 3.85 3.42
CA GLU A 33 4.22 2.73 4.06
C GLU A 33 3.41 2.29 5.28
N ILE A 34 2.97 1.04 5.29
CA ILE A 34 2.27 0.45 6.43
C ILE A 34 3.27 -0.41 7.19
N TRP A 35 3.46 -0.09 8.47
CA TRP A 35 4.37 -0.81 9.36
C TRP A 35 3.57 -1.73 10.28
N LEU A 36 3.85 -3.02 10.19
CA LEU A 36 3.40 -4.03 11.14
C LEU A 36 4.58 -4.36 12.04
N GLU A 37 4.56 -3.89 13.28
CA GLU A 37 5.65 -4.08 14.23
C GLU A 37 5.42 -5.27 15.15
N ASN A 38 6.51 -5.87 15.63
CA ASN A 38 6.48 -6.93 16.64
C ASN A 38 5.62 -8.14 16.23
N VAL A 39 5.71 -8.53 14.96
CA VAL A 39 4.99 -9.68 14.41
C VAL A 39 5.77 -10.96 14.71
N SER A 40 5.09 -11.95 15.31
CA SER A 40 5.67 -13.28 15.54
C SER A 40 5.79 -14.03 14.20
N VAL A 41 7.02 -14.44 13.86
CA VAL A 41 7.37 -15.05 12.56
C VAL A 41 6.68 -16.39 12.31
N GLY A 42 6.28 -17.11 13.37
CA GLY A 42 5.64 -18.42 13.27
C GLY A 42 4.23 -18.41 12.64
N SER A 43 3.68 -17.22 12.35
CA SER A 43 2.29 -17.04 11.95
C SER A 43 2.10 -16.11 10.75
N PHE A 44 3.18 -15.84 10.00
CA PHE A 44 3.14 -14.98 8.81
C PHE A 44 2.96 -15.80 7.53
N THR A 45 1.85 -15.56 6.83
CA THR A 45 1.58 -16.18 5.52
C THR A 45 1.29 -15.14 4.46
N GLN A 46 1.81 -15.34 3.25
CA GLN A 46 1.44 -14.57 2.07
C GLN A 46 0.64 -15.48 1.14
N ASN A 47 -0.58 -15.06 0.79
CA ASN A 47 -1.49 -15.86 -0.05
C ASN A 47 -1.63 -17.32 0.44
N GLY A 48 -1.69 -17.51 1.77
CA GLY A 48 -1.83 -18.83 2.40
C GLY A 48 -0.56 -19.69 2.42
N LYS A 49 0.60 -19.18 1.98
CA LYS A 49 1.88 -19.88 2.06
C LYS A 49 2.78 -19.28 3.14
N PRO A 50 3.48 -20.09 3.95
CA PRO A 50 4.50 -19.59 4.85
C PRO A 50 5.61 -18.89 4.06
N ILE A 51 6.07 -17.74 4.53
CA ILE A 51 7.26 -17.10 3.97
C ILE A 51 8.48 -17.82 4.54
N GLN A 52 9.23 -18.50 3.67
CA GLN A 52 10.43 -19.25 4.06
C GLN A 52 11.65 -18.34 4.18
N GLY A 53 12.62 -18.73 5.02
CA GLY A 53 13.90 -18.03 5.17
C GLY A 53 13.91 -16.89 6.21
N ILE A 54 12.87 -16.75 7.02
CA ILE A 54 12.81 -15.74 8.08
C ILE A 54 13.32 -16.34 9.41
N PRO A 55 14.32 -15.72 10.07
CA PRO A 55 14.77 -16.14 11.40
C PRO A 55 13.65 -16.13 12.44
N THR A 56 13.68 -17.06 13.39
CA THR A 56 12.79 -17.06 14.55
C THR A 56 13.04 -15.80 15.40
N GLY A 57 12.03 -14.94 15.57
CA GLY A 57 12.13 -13.70 16.32
C GLY A 57 10.94 -12.77 16.09
N ASN A 58 11.04 -11.54 16.60
CA ASN A 58 10.09 -10.46 16.29
C ASN A 58 10.54 -9.74 15.03
N LEU A 59 9.61 -9.51 14.12
CA LEU A 59 9.90 -8.87 12.84
C LEU A 59 8.96 -7.68 12.61
N SER A 60 9.47 -6.66 11.94
CA SER A 60 8.65 -5.61 11.36
C SER A 60 8.41 -5.92 9.88
N ALA A 61 7.16 -5.91 9.43
CA ALA A 61 6.81 -6.00 8.01
C ALA A 61 6.39 -4.62 7.51
N VAL A 62 7.00 -4.16 6.42
CA VAL A 62 6.70 -2.88 5.78
C VAL A 62 6.04 -3.15 4.43
N LEU A 63 4.80 -2.72 4.28
CA LEU A 63 4.07 -2.82 3.01
C LEU A 63 4.17 -1.47 2.29
N LYS A 64 4.76 -1.47 1.10
CA LYS A 64 4.89 -0.29 0.23
C LYS A 64 3.75 -0.29 -0.78
N VAL A 65 2.63 0.34 -0.44
CA VAL A 65 1.39 0.28 -1.24
C VAL A 65 0.72 1.64 -1.39
N SER A 66 0.15 1.90 -2.57
CA SER A 66 -0.66 3.10 -2.79
C SER A 66 -1.94 3.03 -1.97
N THR A 67 -2.08 3.93 -0.99
CA THR A 67 -3.24 3.94 -0.10
C THR A 67 -3.69 5.36 0.19
N ASN A 68 -4.98 5.63 -0.06
CA ASN A 68 -5.65 6.87 0.32
C ASN A 68 -6.72 6.66 1.41
N LYS A 69 -7.09 5.41 1.69
CA LYS A 69 -8.08 5.06 2.69
C LYS A 69 -7.70 3.76 3.38
N VAL A 70 -7.74 3.79 4.71
CA VAL A 70 -7.58 2.62 5.58
C VAL A 70 -8.92 2.32 6.24
N SER A 71 -9.41 1.10 6.10
CA SER A 71 -10.62 0.62 6.78
C SER A 71 -10.24 -0.49 7.74
N ILE A 72 -10.58 -0.33 9.02
CA ILE A 72 -10.30 -1.30 10.07
C ILE A 72 -11.63 -1.81 10.60
N SER A 73 -11.77 -3.12 10.68
CA SER A 73 -12.92 -3.79 11.27
C SER A 73 -12.48 -4.97 12.12
N THR A 74 -13.08 -5.17 13.29
CA THR A 74 -12.81 -6.31 14.15
C THR A 74 -14.06 -7.18 14.26
N SER A 75 -13.93 -8.49 14.04
CA SER A 75 -15.01 -9.45 14.21
C SER A 75 -15.27 -9.75 15.68
N ALA A 76 -16.44 -10.32 15.99
CA ALA A 76 -16.75 -10.83 17.34
C ALA A 76 -15.81 -11.97 17.79
N THR A 77 -15.13 -12.63 16.85
CA THR A 77 -14.15 -13.69 17.10
C THR A 77 -12.73 -13.17 17.35
N GLY A 78 -12.55 -11.83 17.41
CA GLY A 78 -11.25 -11.21 17.68
C GLY A 78 -10.33 -11.08 16.47
N VAL A 79 -10.85 -11.29 15.25
CA VAL A 79 -10.09 -11.10 14.01
C VAL A 79 -10.21 -9.65 13.55
N THR A 80 -9.09 -8.95 13.47
CA THR A 80 -9.03 -7.60 12.90
C THR A 80 -8.65 -7.67 11.43
N THR A 81 -9.39 -6.97 10.59
CA THR A 81 -9.14 -6.84 9.16
C THR A 81 -8.86 -5.38 8.82
N ILE A 82 -7.74 -5.14 8.15
CA ILE A 82 -7.30 -3.83 7.66
C ILE A 82 -7.34 -3.89 6.14
N LYS A 83 -8.20 -3.09 5.52
CA LYS A 83 -8.32 -2.96 4.06
C LYS A 83 -7.77 -1.63 3.60
N LEU A 84 -6.91 -1.67 2.59
CA LEU A 84 -6.27 -0.51 2.00
C LEU A 84 -6.82 -0.27 0.59
N SER A 85 -7.25 0.96 0.31
CA SER A 85 -7.72 1.38 -1.01
C SER A 85 -6.82 2.51 -1.52
N PRO A 86 -6.52 2.58 -2.83
CA PRO A 86 -7.00 1.72 -3.92
C PRO A 86 -6.20 0.42 -4.14
N SER A 87 -5.15 0.15 -3.36
CA SER A 87 -4.27 -1.03 -3.55
C SER A 87 -4.96 -2.39 -3.47
N ASN A 88 -6.17 -2.48 -2.90
CA ASN A 88 -6.87 -3.73 -2.59
C ASN A 88 -6.10 -4.66 -1.63
N ALA A 89 -5.10 -4.12 -0.94
CA ALA A 89 -4.36 -4.87 0.07
C ALA A 89 -5.27 -5.14 1.28
N VAL A 90 -5.24 -6.39 1.75
CA VAL A 90 -5.98 -6.82 2.94
C VAL A 90 -5.02 -7.49 3.91
N ILE A 91 -4.92 -6.93 5.10
CA ILE A 91 -4.20 -7.52 6.23
C ILE A 91 -5.24 -8.06 7.22
N THR A 92 -5.08 -9.30 7.63
CA THR A 92 -5.93 -9.93 8.65
C THR A 92 -5.05 -10.38 9.80
N THR A 93 -5.39 -9.97 11.02
CA THR A 93 -4.68 -10.32 12.25
C THR A 93 -5.64 -11.01 13.21
N GLY A 94 -5.27 -12.17 13.74
CA GLY A 94 -6.09 -12.94 14.67
C GLY A 94 -5.29 -13.98 15.44
N PRO A 95 -5.96 -14.94 16.10
CA PRO A 95 -5.31 -16.00 16.88
C PRO A 95 -4.34 -16.85 16.06
N ASP A 96 -4.66 -17.04 14.78
CA ASP A 96 -3.88 -17.86 13.84
C ASP A 96 -2.70 -17.09 13.20
N GLY A 97 -2.54 -15.80 13.51
CA GLY A 97 -1.45 -14.97 13.01
C GLY A 97 -1.85 -13.80 12.14
N ILE A 98 -0.92 -13.44 11.24
CA ILE A 98 -1.06 -12.35 10.28
C ILE A 98 -1.06 -12.92 8.86
N SER A 99 -2.11 -12.59 8.11
CA SER A 99 -2.25 -12.88 6.68
C SER A 99 -2.29 -11.60 5.89
N ILE A 100 -1.52 -11.55 4.79
CA ILE A 100 -1.53 -10.44 3.84
C ILE A 100 -1.92 -10.97 2.47
N THR A 101 -2.91 -10.33 1.84
CA THR A 101 -3.39 -10.66 0.50
C THR A 101 -3.56 -9.38 -0.34
N GLY A 102 -3.60 -9.54 -1.67
CA GLY A 102 -3.74 -8.41 -2.59
C GLY A 102 -2.47 -7.53 -2.72
N VAL A 103 -1.32 -8.03 -2.27
CA VAL A 103 -0.02 -7.34 -2.35
C VAL A 103 1.01 -8.26 -3.01
N GLU A 104 1.74 -7.73 -3.99
CA GLU A 104 2.85 -8.40 -4.65
C GLU A 104 4.02 -8.60 -3.68
N SER A 105 4.74 -9.73 -3.78
CA SER A 105 5.81 -10.07 -2.83
C SER A 105 6.97 -9.06 -2.81
N ASP A 106 7.27 -8.41 -3.93
CA ASP A 106 8.31 -7.38 -4.03
C ASP A 106 7.95 -6.07 -3.31
N LYS A 107 6.67 -5.88 -2.92
CA LYS A 107 6.17 -4.73 -2.15
C LYS A 107 6.15 -4.96 -0.65
N ILE A 108 6.54 -6.16 -0.20
CA ILE A 108 6.61 -6.53 1.20
C ILE A 108 8.09 -6.60 1.61
N GLU A 109 8.50 -5.68 2.47
CA GLU A 109 9.84 -5.68 3.03
C GLU A 109 9.80 -6.21 4.47
N LEU A 110 10.63 -7.19 4.77
CA LEU A 110 10.72 -7.81 6.08
C LEU A 110 11.99 -7.30 6.78
N LYS A 111 11.82 -6.64 7.92
CA LYS A 111 12.91 -6.07 8.72
C LYS A 111 13.00 -6.77 10.06
N LEU A 112 14.06 -7.55 10.25
CA LEU A 112 14.37 -8.15 11.54
C LEU A 112 14.59 -7.05 12.58
N GLN A 113 13.85 -7.10 13.68
CA GLN A 113 14.20 -6.29 14.84
C GLN A 113 15.46 -6.90 15.44
N SER A 114 16.60 -6.29 15.11
CA SER A 114 17.84 -6.61 15.81
C SER A 114 17.63 -6.20 17.27
N THR A 115 17.49 -7.17 18.16
CA THR A 115 17.62 -6.94 19.59
C THR A 115 19.06 -6.53 19.83
N THR A 116 19.35 -5.23 19.77
CA THR A 116 20.60 -4.69 20.30
C THR A 116 20.63 -5.07 21.77
N THR A 117 21.32 -6.15 22.08
CA THR A 117 21.58 -6.58 23.45
C THR A 117 22.60 -5.58 23.97
N THR A 118 22.12 -4.50 24.60
CA THR A 118 22.99 -3.58 25.34
C THR A 118 23.63 -4.40 26.46
N LYS A 119 24.91 -4.73 26.28
CA LYS A 119 25.73 -5.42 27.26
C LYS A 119 26.24 -4.44 28.30
#